data_AF-A0A5J4W8E7-F1
#
_entry.id   AF-A0A5J4W8E7-F1
#
_cell.length_a   1.000
_cell.length_b   1.000
_cell.length_c   1.000
_cell.angle_alpha   90.00
_cell.angle_beta   90.00
_cell.angle_gamma   90.00
#
_symmetry.space_group_name_H-M   'P 1'
#
loop_
_entity.id
_entity.type
_entity.pdbx_description
1 polymer ?
#
loop_
_entity_poly.entity_id
_entity_poly.type
_entity_poly.pdbx_seq_one_letter_code
_entity_poly.pdbx_strand_id
1 'polypeptide(L)'
;MHHFEICTGNNASQDVSQRNELKNLPSLVELLTTEDSSVRLDSLKKILIEINSVQIDLCHAEQFSKLLDGLEPLLADIQSKEAGLAVDIIELLWIKRVFSTVENERIKFFAIFKEKQLGKIMKEAYLNESTPQQVRESLSFSIFEWDIIENVSDPCFKPILDNIQIKLKEEEEHLLYHPNDVNQDSKWSKYGLTTLEVLFSAFSVYISNSDKLDEEVLKRDGINISLRYLKHPSIWICYSASRIFRLALHRTLDFIYEEKEIRMQKRLEAEESDLEAECEQCGQMIPFGRFLLHMKSHNAMENMHYEISEEYKQDDKVNDNSSKPIQKCLFENLEVDLLYIITQC
;
A
#
# COMPACT_ATOMS: atom_id res chain seq x y z
N MET A 1 -34.60 -3.05 6.18
CA MET A 1 -34.36 -1.70 6.74
C MET A 1 -33.68 -1.89 8.08
N HIS A 2 -32.35 -1.93 8.08
CA HIS A 2 -31.58 -1.90 9.32
C HIS A 2 -31.13 -0.48 9.56
N HIS A 3 -31.39 0.01 10.78
CA HIS A 3 -31.01 1.34 11.23
C HIS A 3 -29.49 1.47 11.22
N PHE A 4 -28.99 2.42 10.44
CA PHE A 4 -27.64 2.95 10.62
C PHE A 4 -27.63 3.77 11.91
N GLU A 5 -26.95 3.28 12.93
CA GLU A 5 -26.48 4.14 14.01
C GLU A 5 -25.35 5.00 13.46
N ILE A 6 -25.65 6.27 13.28
CA ILE A 6 -24.69 7.33 12.99
C ILE A 6 -23.66 7.31 14.11
N CYS A 7 -22.39 7.08 13.76
CA CYS A 7 -21.25 7.27 14.65
C CYS A 7 -21.40 8.63 15.36
N THR A 8 -21.57 8.59 16.68
CA THR A 8 -21.55 9.79 17.48
C THR A 8 -20.14 10.38 17.38
N GLY A 9 -20.02 11.43 16.57
CA GLY A 9 -18.98 12.43 16.70
C GLY A 9 -19.13 13.09 18.07
N ASN A 10 -18.74 12.37 19.12
CA ASN A 10 -18.69 12.92 20.45
C ASN A 10 -17.46 13.82 20.50
N ASN A 11 -17.71 15.09 20.82
CA ASN A 11 -16.74 16.13 21.12
C ASN A 11 -15.74 15.62 22.13
N ALA A 12 -14.70 15.00 21.62
CA ALA A 12 -13.61 14.48 22.37
C ALA A 12 -12.80 15.72 22.81
N SER A 13 -12.73 15.99 24.13
CA SER A 13 -12.01 17.14 24.69
C SER A 13 -10.59 17.23 24.11
N GLN A 14 -10.20 18.41 23.59
CA GLN A 14 -8.87 18.66 23.03
C GLN A 14 -7.76 18.64 24.09
N ASP A 15 -8.12 18.65 25.37
CA ASP A 15 -7.18 18.62 26.48
C ASP A 15 -6.82 17.17 26.85
N VAL A 16 -5.62 16.74 26.44
CA VAL A 16 -5.05 15.41 26.70
C VAL A 16 -5.00 15.09 28.21
N SER A 17 -4.91 16.12 29.08
CA SER A 17 -4.83 15.92 30.53
C SER A 17 -6.15 15.50 31.20
N GLN A 18 -7.27 15.59 30.49
CA GLN A 18 -8.60 15.25 31.01
C GLN A 18 -9.07 13.84 30.64
N ARG A 19 -8.20 13.03 30.02
CA ARG A 19 -8.52 11.71 29.46
C ARG A 19 -7.87 10.58 30.24
N ASN A 20 -8.66 9.54 30.52
CA ASN A 20 -8.33 8.48 31.47
C ASN A 20 -8.09 7.10 30.81
N GLU A 21 -8.21 7.01 29.50
CA GLU A 21 -8.20 5.76 28.73
C GLU A 21 -6.85 5.04 28.82
N LEU A 22 -5.75 5.80 28.89
CA LEU A 22 -4.37 5.30 29.03
C LEU A 22 -3.71 5.85 30.30
N LYS A 23 -4.46 5.89 31.41
CA LYS A 23 -4.00 6.54 32.66
C LYS A 23 -2.75 5.91 33.27
N ASN A 24 -2.47 4.63 33.01
CA ASN A 24 -1.29 3.96 33.56
C ASN A 24 -0.09 4.02 32.60
N LEU A 25 -0.33 4.25 31.31
CA LEU A 25 0.72 4.27 30.29
C LEU A 25 1.88 5.21 30.66
N PRO A 26 1.67 6.46 31.13
CA PRO A 26 2.80 7.34 31.49
C PRO A 26 3.72 6.76 32.55
N SER A 27 3.17 6.15 33.61
CA SER A 27 3.97 5.59 34.70
C SER A 27 4.69 4.31 34.27
N LEU A 28 4.07 3.51 33.40
CA LEU A 28 4.73 2.34 32.81
C LEU A 28 5.88 2.75 31.88
N VAL A 29 5.70 3.80 31.08
CA VAL A 29 6.74 4.33 30.19
C VAL A 29 7.95 4.85 30.98
N GLU A 30 7.73 5.52 32.11
CA GLU A 30 8.82 5.96 32.99
C GLU A 30 9.70 4.79 33.46
N LEU A 31 9.09 3.63 33.73
CA LEU A 31 9.82 2.42 34.14
C LEU A 31 10.72 1.84 33.05
N LEU A 32 10.53 2.20 31.78
CA LEU A 32 11.40 1.76 30.68
C LEU A 32 12.82 2.34 30.75
N THR A 33 13.01 3.42 31.52
CA THR A 33 14.32 4.06 31.72
C THR A 33 15.11 3.52 32.91
N THR A 34 14.52 2.58 33.66
CA THR A 34 15.17 1.98 34.84
C THR A 34 16.33 1.08 34.43
N GLU A 35 17.35 0.94 35.30
CA GLU A 35 18.48 0.05 35.04
C GLU A 35 18.11 -1.44 35.15
N ASP A 36 17.06 -1.77 35.90
CA ASP A 36 16.61 -3.14 36.15
C ASP A 36 15.82 -3.72 34.96
N SER A 37 16.45 -4.64 34.23
CA SER A 37 15.85 -5.34 33.09
C SER A 37 14.56 -6.08 33.45
N SER A 38 14.44 -6.64 34.66
CA SER A 38 13.23 -7.34 35.08
C SER A 38 12.04 -6.39 35.21
N VAL A 39 12.29 -5.17 35.70
CA VAL A 39 11.28 -4.10 35.81
C VAL A 39 10.89 -3.61 34.41
N ARG A 40 11.85 -3.39 33.50
CA ARG A 40 11.56 -3.00 32.11
C ARG A 40 10.72 -4.05 31.40
N LEU A 41 11.07 -5.34 31.50
CA LEU A 41 10.33 -6.45 30.90
C LEU A 41 8.90 -6.56 31.43
N ASP A 42 8.70 -6.43 32.74
CA ASP A 42 7.36 -6.43 33.32
C ASP A 42 6.54 -5.22 32.86
N SER A 43 7.16 -4.04 32.78
CA SER A 43 6.51 -2.83 32.26
C SER A 43 6.08 -2.98 30.81
N LEU A 44 6.95 -3.48 29.91
CA LEU A 44 6.62 -3.73 28.50
C LEU A 44 5.41 -4.65 28.33
N LYS A 45 5.33 -5.72 29.14
CA LYS A 45 4.16 -6.62 29.13
C LYS A 45 2.88 -5.91 29.57
N LYS A 46 2.96 -5.05 30.60
CA LYS A 46 1.82 -4.25 31.06
C LYS A 46 1.39 -3.23 30.03
N ILE A 47 2.33 -2.59 29.32
CA ILE A 47 2.07 -1.66 28.22
C ILE A 47 1.31 -2.38 27.09
N LEU A 48 1.76 -3.57 26.69
CA LEU A 48 1.05 -4.39 25.70
C LEU A 48 -0.41 -4.64 26.11
N ILE A 49 -0.64 -5.03 27.37
CA ILE A 49 -1.99 -5.30 27.88
C ILE A 49 -2.85 -4.02 27.86
N GLU A 50 -2.30 -2.89 28.34
CA GLU A 50 -3.02 -1.62 28.41
C GLU A 50 -3.45 -1.16 27.01
N ILE A 51 -2.53 -1.09 26.06
CA ILE A 51 -2.81 -0.70 24.66
C ILE A 51 -3.80 -1.68 24.02
N ASN A 52 -3.66 -2.98 24.27
CA ASN A 52 -4.57 -3.95 23.67
C ASN A 52 -6.02 -3.75 24.17
N SER A 53 -6.17 -3.46 25.45
CA SER A 53 -7.47 -3.31 26.11
C SER A 53 -8.19 -1.98 25.85
N VAL A 54 -7.47 -0.96 25.38
CA VAL A 54 -8.04 0.38 25.21
C VAL A 54 -8.92 0.50 23.96
N GLN A 55 -9.99 1.28 24.08
CA GLN A 55 -10.76 1.78 22.94
C GLN A 55 -9.96 2.91 22.28
N ILE A 56 -9.20 2.58 21.24
CA ILE A 56 -8.22 3.51 20.65
C ILE A 56 -8.88 4.71 19.93
N ASP A 57 -10.14 4.59 19.50
CA ASP A 57 -10.95 5.73 19.01
C ASP A 57 -11.12 6.85 20.05
N LEU A 58 -10.94 6.54 21.34
CA LEU A 58 -11.01 7.51 22.43
C LEU A 58 -9.62 8.05 22.82
N CYS A 59 -8.55 7.53 22.22
CA CYS A 59 -7.18 7.96 22.48
C CYS A 59 -6.75 9.08 21.54
N HIS A 60 -5.76 9.84 22.00
CA HIS A 60 -5.06 10.85 21.21
C HIS A 60 -3.68 10.36 20.80
N ALA A 61 -3.26 10.75 19.60
CA ALA A 61 -1.95 10.44 19.06
C ALA A 61 -0.81 10.84 20.02
N GLU A 62 -0.94 12.00 20.67
CA GLU A 62 0.05 12.58 21.57
C GLU A 62 0.29 11.71 22.83
N GLN A 63 -0.69 10.89 23.24
CA GLN A 63 -0.55 10.00 24.40
C GLN A 63 0.51 8.91 24.16
N PHE A 64 0.79 8.57 22.90
CA PHE A 64 1.79 7.57 22.53
C PHE A 64 3.20 8.14 22.32
N SER A 65 3.35 9.47 22.28
CA SER A 65 4.63 10.11 21.94
C SER A 65 5.78 9.69 22.86
N LYS A 66 5.56 9.75 24.18
CA LYS A 66 6.55 9.31 25.18
C LYS A 66 6.82 7.80 25.14
N LEU A 67 5.82 7.00 24.78
CA LEU A 67 6.01 5.57 24.61
C LEU A 67 7.00 5.31 23.48
N LEU A 68 6.83 5.97 22.33
CA LEU A 68 7.74 5.84 21.20
C LEU A 68 9.18 6.24 21.58
N ASP A 69 9.35 7.31 22.36
CA ASP A 69 10.67 7.69 22.93
C ASP A 69 11.27 6.58 23.82
N GLY A 70 10.44 5.93 24.62
CA GLY A 70 10.86 4.85 25.52
C GLY A 70 11.19 3.53 24.82
N LEU A 71 10.63 3.29 23.63
CA LEU A 71 10.89 2.07 22.85
C LEU A 71 12.21 2.15 22.07
N GLU A 72 12.62 3.35 21.66
CA GLU A 72 13.81 3.58 20.84
C GLU A 72 15.09 2.92 21.41
N PRO A 73 15.47 3.14 22.69
CA PRO A 73 16.72 2.61 23.22
C PRO A 73 16.70 1.09 23.37
N LEU A 74 15.52 0.48 23.48
CA LEU A 74 15.36 -0.96 23.65
C LEU A 74 15.67 -1.73 22.36
N LEU A 75 15.60 -1.07 21.20
CA LEU A 75 15.95 -1.66 19.91
C LEU A 75 17.46 -1.69 19.65
N ALA A 76 18.27 -1.03 20.48
CA ALA A 76 19.73 -1.00 20.33
C ALA A 76 20.37 -2.39 20.56
N ASP A 77 19.83 -3.18 21.50
CA ASP A 77 20.19 -4.60 21.66
C ASP A 77 19.06 -5.49 21.13
N ILE A 78 19.07 -5.70 19.82
CA ILE A 78 18.03 -6.44 19.09
C ILE A 78 17.92 -7.91 19.49
N GLN A 79 18.93 -8.47 20.17
CA GLN A 79 18.89 -9.85 20.66
C GLN A 79 18.20 -9.97 22.02
N SER A 80 17.96 -8.85 22.69
CA SER A 80 17.31 -8.82 24.00
C SER A 80 15.83 -9.21 23.92
N LYS A 81 15.32 -9.75 25.02
CA LYS A 81 13.87 -9.99 25.19
C LYS A 81 13.07 -8.68 25.20
N GLU A 82 13.70 -7.59 25.61
CA GLU A 82 13.11 -6.25 25.65
C GLU A 82 12.85 -5.75 24.22
N ALA A 83 13.81 -5.92 23.32
CA ALA A 83 13.65 -5.59 21.91
C ALA A 83 12.49 -6.36 21.25
N GLY A 84 12.36 -7.66 21.55
CA GLY A 84 11.23 -8.45 21.07
C GLY A 84 9.87 -7.88 21.49
N LEU A 85 9.71 -7.54 22.78
CA LEU A 85 8.48 -6.92 23.27
C LEU A 85 8.27 -5.50 22.74
N ALA A 86 9.34 -4.73 22.53
CA ALA A 86 9.26 -3.40 21.93
C ALA A 86 8.73 -3.48 20.50
N VAL A 87 9.22 -4.44 19.70
CA VAL A 87 8.72 -4.69 18.34
C VAL A 87 7.25 -5.13 18.37
N ASP A 88 6.85 -6.00 19.30
CA ASP A 88 5.44 -6.38 19.45
C ASP A 88 4.52 -5.19 19.79
N ILE A 89 5.02 -4.23 20.59
CA ILE A 89 4.29 -2.98 20.88
C ILE A 89 4.17 -2.13 19.62
N ILE A 90 5.25 -1.97 18.86
CA ILE A 90 5.24 -1.21 17.60
C ILE A 90 4.25 -1.81 16.59
N GLU A 91 4.20 -3.14 16.49
CA GLU A 91 3.23 -3.86 15.67
C GLU A 91 1.80 -3.60 16.14
N LEU A 92 1.53 -3.72 17.45
CA LEU A 92 0.21 -3.45 18.03
C LEU A 92 -0.24 -2.00 17.79
N LEU A 93 0.66 -1.04 17.94
CA LEU A 93 0.36 0.38 17.70
C LEU A 93 -0.05 0.63 16.24
N TRP A 94 0.59 -0.05 15.29
CA TRP A 94 0.16 0.01 13.89
C TRP A 94 -1.26 -0.54 13.70
N ILE A 95 -1.56 -1.71 14.27
CA ILE A 95 -2.89 -2.33 14.16
C ILE A 95 -3.95 -1.35 14.69
N LYS A 96 -3.72 -0.81 15.89
CA LYS A 96 -4.63 0.15 16.53
C LYS A 96 -4.79 1.41 15.69
N ARG A 97 -3.71 1.92 15.10
CA ARG A 97 -3.70 3.08 14.20
C ARG A 97 -4.56 2.84 12.95
N VAL A 98 -4.40 1.70 12.27
CA VAL A 98 -5.05 1.45 10.97
C VAL A 98 -6.50 1.03 11.11
N PHE A 99 -6.80 0.11 12.03
CA PHE A 99 -8.10 -0.55 12.09
C PHE A 99 -9.11 0.09 13.05
N SER A 100 -8.68 1.03 13.89
CA SER A 100 -9.51 1.45 15.02
C SER A 100 -9.29 2.88 15.47
N THR A 101 -8.54 3.71 14.73
CA THR A 101 -8.32 5.11 15.09
C THR A 101 -9.01 6.04 14.08
N VAL A 102 -9.70 7.05 14.58
CA VAL A 102 -10.30 8.12 13.76
C VAL A 102 -9.24 8.80 12.89
N GLU A 103 -9.58 9.08 11.62
CA GLU A 103 -8.69 9.62 10.57
C GLU A 103 -7.70 10.69 11.05
N ASN A 104 -8.20 11.73 11.72
CA ASN A 104 -7.35 12.85 12.16
C ASN A 104 -6.28 12.41 13.16
N GLU A 105 -6.64 11.55 14.12
CA GLU A 105 -5.70 11.03 15.12
C GLU A 105 -4.74 10.03 14.47
N ARG A 106 -5.21 9.27 13.48
CA ARG A 106 -4.39 8.36 12.68
C ARG A 106 -3.24 9.11 11.97
N ILE A 107 -3.56 10.21 11.29
CA ILE A 107 -2.57 11.05 10.58
C ILE A 107 -1.56 11.65 11.57
N LYS A 108 -2.03 12.22 12.69
CA LYS A 108 -1.15 12.77 13.73
C LYS A 108 -0.23 11.69 14.31
N PHE A 109 -0.77 10.51 14.60
CA PHE A 109 0.02 9.44 15.19
C PHE A 109 1.12 8.97 14.23
N PHE A 110 0.80 8.89 12.93
CA PHE A 110 1.80 8.60 11.93
C PHE A 110 2.89 9.69 11.83
N ALA A 111 2.51 10.97 11.90
CA ALA A 111 3.46 12.08 11.89
C ALA A 111 4.42 12.02 13.09
N ILE A 112 3.89 11.75 14.30
CA ILE A 112 4.70 11.56 15.51
C ILE A 112 5.67 10.40 15.31
N PHE A 113 5.19 9.24 14.82
CA PHE A 113 6.05 8.08 14.56
C PHE A 113 7.22 8.42 13.61
N LYS A 114 6.95 9.16 12.54
CA LYS A 114 7.99 9.62 11.60
C LYS A 114 8.99 10.57 12.26
N GLU A 115 8.54 11.49 13.11
CA GLU A 115 9.40 12.43 13.85
C GLU A 115 10.41 11.68 14.75
N LYS A 116 9.97 10.59 15.39
CA LYS A 116 10.80 9.79 16.30
C LYS A 116 11.87 8.94 15.63
N GLN A 117 11.98 8.95 14.29
CA GLN A 117 12.99 8.18 13.53
C GLN A 117 13.03 6.66 13.82
N LEU A 118 12.02 6.11 14.48
CA LEU A 118 11.92 4.68 14.77
C LEU A 118 11.98 3.83 13.50
N GLY A 119 11.44 4.34 12.39
CA GLY A 119 11.50 3.66 11.12
C GLY A 119 12.92 3.38 10.63
N LYS A 120 13.87 4.31 10.88
CA LYS A 120 15.28 4.10 10.54
C LYS A 120 15.88 2.95 11.36
N ILE A 121 15.64 2.97 12.67
CA ILE A 121 16.16 1.97 13.62
C ILE A 121 15.58 0.58 13.32
N MET A 122 14.28 0.51 13.00
CA MET A 122 13.63 -0.75 12.59
C MET A 122 14.27 -1.34 11.33
N LYS A 123 14.58 -0.51 10.32
CA LYS A 123 15.27 -0.97 9.11
C LYS A 123 16.68 -1.46 9.40
N GLU A 124 17.45 -0.73 10.20
CA GLU A 124 18.79 -1.15 10.64
C GLU A 124 18.74 -2.49 11.40
N ALA A 125 17.78 -2.65 12.30
CA ALA A 125 17.53 -3.89 13.03
C ALA A 125 17.11 -5.04 12.09
N TYR A 126 16.26 -4.79 11.10
CA TYR A 126 15.85 -5.83 10.14
C TYR A 126 17.04 -6.35 9.31
N LEU A 127 17.90 -5.45 8.84
CA LEU A 127 19.07 -5.75 8.02
C LEU A 127 20.23 -6.36 8.82
N ASN A 128 20.20 -6.26 10.15
CA ASN A 128 21.21 -6.87 11.00
C ASN A 128 21.10 -8.41 10.97
N GLU A 129 22.17 -9.08 10.54
CA GLU A 129 22.25 -10.54 10.45
C GLU A 129 22.03 -11.23 11.81
N SER A 130 22.39 -10.55 12.90
CA SER A 130 22.29 -11.03 14.28
C SER A 130 20.87 -10.94 14.85
N THR A 131 19.94 -10.31 14.14
CA THR A 131 18.53 -10.18 14.57
C THR A 131 17.86 -11.54 14.62
N PRO A 132 17.24 -11.92 15.75
CA PRO A 132 16.50 -13.18 15.86
C PRO A 132 15.40 -13.29 14.80
N GLN A 133 15.24 -14.47 14.20
CA GLN A 133 14.32 -14.66 13.07
C GLN A 133 12.88 -14.20 13.37
N GLN A 134 12.36 -14.49 14.57
CA GLN A 134 11.03 -14.07 14.99
C GLN A 134 10.90 -12.53 15.07
N VAL A 135 11.94 -11.86 15.58
CA VAL A 135 11.98 -10.39 15.65
C VAL A 135 12.10 -9.79 14.25
N ARG A 136 12.93 -10.38 13.39
CA ARG A 136 13.08 -9.97 11.98
C ARG A 136 11.75 -10.08 11.23
N GLU A 137 10.98 -11.14 11.48
CA GLU A 137 9.65 -11.31 10.89
C GLU A 137 8.67 -10.22 11.35
N SER A 138 8.53 -9.96 12.66
CA SER A 138 7.68 -8.86 13.16
C SER A 138 8.14 -7.48 12.66
N LEU A 139 9.45 -7.25 12.56
CA LEU A 139 10.01 -6.03 11.96
C LEU A 139 9.65 -5.91 10.48
N SER A 140 9.67 -7.02 9.72
CA SER A 140 9.35 -6.99 8.29
C SER A 140 7.94 -6.46 8.05
N PHE A 141 6.95 -6.97 8.80
CA PHE A 141 5.57 -6.49 8.73
C PHE A 141 5.48 -5.05 9.21
N SER A 142 6.06 -4.72 10.37
CA SER A 142 5.99 -3.37 10.92
C SER A 142 6.62 -2.33 10.00
N ILE A 143 7.76 -2.60 9.35
CA ILE A 143 8.39 -1.69 8.38
C ILE A 143 7.46 -1.43 7.20
N PHE A 144 6.82 -2.48 6.69
CA PHE A 144 5.92 -2.34 5.56
C PHE A 144 4.67 -1.55 5.94
N GLU A 145 4.07 -1.95 7.05
CA GLU A 145 2.77 -1.47 7.52
C GLU A 145 2.80 -0.05 8.10
N TRP A 146 3.95 0.38 8.64
CA TRP A 146 4.18 1.77 8.98
C TRP A 146 4.45 2.67 7.76
N ASP A 147 4.44 2.18 6.51
CA ASP A 147 4.66 2.98 5.30
C ASP A 147 5.95 3.83 5.37
N ILE A 148 7.05 3.16 5.76
CA ILE A 148 8.36 3.81 5.91
C ILE A 148 9.36 3.45 4.81
N ILE A 149 9.03 2.58 3.85
CA ILE A 149 9.85 2.40 2.64
C ILE A 149 9.67 3.62 1.73
N GLU A 150 10.76 4.32 1.45
CA GLU A 150 10.70 5.57 0.69
C GLU A 150 10.66 5.35 -0.82
N ASN A 151 11.34 4.30 -1.31
CA ASN A 151 11.47 4.00 -2.72
C ASN A 151 11.97 2.58 -2.95
N VAL A 152 11.99 2.15 -4.22
CA VAL A 152 12.40 0.81 -4.64
C VAL A 152 13.86 0.46 -4.34
N SER A 153 14.72 1.47 -4.13
CA SER A 153 16.14 1.29 -3.81
C SER A 153 16.38 1.11 -2.31
N ASP A 154 15.34 1.20 -1.47
CA ASP A 154 15.44 0.88 -0.06
C ASP A 154 15.85 -0.60 0.11
N PRO A 155 16.95 -0.89 0.82
CA PRO A 155 17.46 -2.26 0.98
C PRO A 155 16.47 -3.20 1.69
N CYS A 156 15.51 -2.67 2.46
CA CYS A 156 14.48 -3.47 3.10
C CYS A 156 13.34 -3.85 2.15
N PHE A 157 13.10 -3.08 1.08
CA PHE A 157 11.88 -3.21 0.27
C PHE A 157 11.72 -4.59 -0.37
N LYS A 158 12.66 -4.99 -1.23
CA LYS A 158 12.57 -6.25 -1.97
C LYS A 158 12.58 -7.48 -1.06
N PRO A 159 13.49 -7.59 -0.06
CA PRO A 159 13.49 -8.73 0.85
C PRO A 159 12.18 -8.88 1.64
N ILE A 160 11.60 -7.77 2.11
CA ILE A 160 10.31 -7.83 2.82
C ILE A 160 9.19 -8.22 1.86
N LEU A 161 9.13 -7.63 0.67
CA LEU A 161 8.11 -7.96 -0.32
C LEU A 161 8.17 -9.43 -0.76
N ASP A 162 9.37 -9.98 -0.97
CA ASP A 162 9.59 -11.40 -1.25
C ASP A 162 9.09 -12.28 -0.10
N ASN A 163 9.41 -11.90 1.15
CA ASN A 163 8.94 -12.63 2.34
C ASN A 163 7.42 -12.61 2.47
N ILE A 164 6.77 -11.46 2.27
CA ILE A 164 5.31 -11.32 2.29
C ILE A 164 4.69 -12.22 1.22
N GLN A 165 5.23 -12.24 0.00
CA GLN A 165 4.72 -13.08 -1.08
C GLN A 165 4.83 -14.58 -0.75
N ILE A 166 5.96 -15.01 -0.17
CA ILE A 166 6.14 -16.40 0.28
C ILE A 166 5.10 -16.75 1.34
N LYS A 167 4.96 -15.90 2.36
CA LYS A 167 3.99 -16.08 3.45
C LYS A 167 2.55 -16.13 2.95
N LEU A 168 2.21 -15.31 1.94
CA LEU A 168 0.89 -15.31 1.34
C LEU A 168 0.59 -16.65 0.65
N LYS A 169 1.58 -17.24 -0.04
CA LYS A 169 1.44 -18.57 -0.67
C LYS A 169 1.31 -19.67 0.38
N GLU A 170 2.10 -19.61 1.45
CA GLU A 170 2.01 -20.56 2.57
C GLU A 170 0.60 -20.53 3.20
N GLU A 171 0.04 -19.34 3.40
CA GLU A 171 -1.32 -19.14 3.93
C GLU A 171 -2.39 -19.61 2.93
N GLU A 172 -2.23 -19.32 1.62
CA GLU A 172 -3.11 -19.83 0.56
C GLU A 172 -3.17 -21.36 0.54
N GLU A 173 -2.01 -22.01 0.60
CA GLU A 173 -1.91 -23.47 0.66
C GLU A 173 -2.55 -24.02 1.94
N HIS A 174 -2.31 -23.39 3.09
CA HIS A 174 -2.92 -23.78 4.35
C HIS A 174 -4.45 -23.73 4.29
N LEU A 175 -5.02 -22.61 3.85
CA LEU A 175 -6.47 -22.42 3.76
C LEU A 175 -7.13 -23.34 2.72
N LEU A 176 -6.38 -23.79 1.70
CA LEU A 176 -6.87 -24.79 0.76
C LEU A 176 -7.12 -26.15 1.43
N TYR A 177 -6.23 -26.57 2.34
CA TYR A 177 -6.36 -27.83 3.08
C TYR A 177 -7.23 -27.69 4.34
N HIS A 178 -7.32 -26.49 4.90
CA HIS A 178 -8.00 -26.17 6.16
C HIS A 178 -8.97 -24.98 6.01
N PRO A 179 -10.02 -25.08 5.17
CA PRO A 179 -10.85 -23.93 4.79
C PRO A 179 -11.65 -23.30 5.94
N ASN A 180 -11.82 -24.02 7.06
CA ASN A 180 -12.50 -23.51 8.25
C ASN A 180 -11.53 -22.97 9.31
N ASP A 181 -10.21 -23.06 9.09
CA ASP A 181 -9.17 -22.60 10.02
C ASP A 181 -8.71 -21.17 9.69
N VAL A 182 -9.66 -20.32 9.28
CA VAL A 182 -9.43 -18.92 8.91
C VAL A 182 -8.95 -18.08 10.12
N ASN A 183 -9.20 -18.59 11.33
CA ASN A 183 -8.81 -18.01 12.60
C ASN A 183 -7.89 -18.96 13.37
N GLN A 184 -6.87 -19.52 12.72
CA GLN A 184 -5.80 -20.22 13.43
C GLN A 184 -5.32 -19.37 14.63
N ASP A 185 -4.68 -19.99 15.63
CA ASP A 185 -3.96 -19.31 16.72
C ASP A 185 -2.74 -18.51 16.18
N SER A 186 -2.98 -17.63 15.20
CA SER A 186 -2.04 -16.64 14.72
C SER A 186 -1.82 -15.61 15.82
N LYS A 187 -0.66 -14.97 15.81
CA LYS A 187 -0.39 -13.86 16.73
C LYS A 187 -1.31 -12.66 16.49
N TRP A 188 -2.05 -12.59 15.38
CA TRP A 188 -2.94 -11.48 15.07
C TRP A 188 -4.41 -11.75 15.43
N SER A 189 -4.78 -13.01 15.68
CA SER A 189 -6.13 -13.36 16.11
C SER A 189 -6.52 -12.71 17.44
N LYS A 190 -5.55 -12.51 18.35
CA LYS A 190 -5.72 -11.71 19.59
C LYS A 190 -6.09 -10.25 19.35
N TYR A 191 -5.90 -9.76 18.12
CA TYR A 191 -6.25 -8.41 17.68
C TYR A 191 -7.47 -8.39 16.74
N GLY A 192 -8.11 -9.54 16.50
CA GLY A 192 -9.27 -9.66 15.63
C GLY A 192 -8.94 -9.65 14.14
N LEU A 193 -7.68 -9.93 13.77
CA LEU A 193 -7.23 -9.98 12.38
C LEU A 193 -6.80 -11.40 12.00
N THR A 194 -7.13 -11.80 10.77
CA THR A 194 -6.63 -13.03 10.17
C THR A 194 -5.20 -12.84 9.64
N THR A 195 -4.44 -13.93 9.53
CA THR A 195 -3.10 -13.89 8.90
C THR A 195 -3.19 -13.33 7.48
N LEU A 196 -4.20 -13.78 6.73
CA LEU A 196 -4.42 -13.34 5.36
C LEU A 196 -4.67 -11.82 5.25
N GLU A 197 -5.47 -11.23 6.16
CA GLU A 197 -5.69 -9.78 6.17
C GLU A 197 -4.41 -8.99 6.36
N VAL A 198 -3.55 -9.41 7.30
CA VAL A 198 -2.27 -8.75 7.58
C VAL A 198 -1.32 -8.86 6.39
N LEU A 199 -1.14 -10.08 5.86
CA LEU A 199 -0.24 -10.31 4.72
C LEU A 199 -0.68 -9.53 3.48
N PHE A 200 -1.98 -9.51 3.22
CA PHE A 200 -2.52 -8.91 2.01
C PHE A 200 -2.61 -7.39 2.09
N SER A 201 -2.89 -6.84 3.29
CA SER A 201 -2.71 -5.42 3.59
C SER A 201 -1.29 -5.00 3.27
N ALA A 202 -0.30 -5.66 3.88
CA ALA A 202 1.12 -5.35 3.69
C ALA A 202 1.52 -5.42 2.21
N PHE A 203 1.12 -6.48 1.49
CA PHE A 203 1.42 -6.63 0.07
C PHE A 203 0.89 -5.48 -0.80
N SER A 204 -0.16 -4.78 -0.35
CA SER A 204 -0.80 -3.67 -1.07
C SER A 204 -0.40 -2.27 -0.59
N VAL A 205 0.33 -2.12 0.53
CA VAL A 205 0.56 -0.82 1.18
C VAL A 205 1.13 0.23 0.22
N TYR A 206 2.22 -0.10 -0.47
CA TYR A 206 2.98 0.83 -1.30
C TYR A 206 2.39 1.06 -2.70
N ILE A 207 1.22 0.49 -2.96
CA ILE A 207 0.57 0.62 -4.26
C ILE A 207 0.12 2.06 -4.48
N SER A 208 0.54 2.64 -5.60
CA SER A 208 0.31 4.04 -5.99
C SER A 208 1.15 5.08 -5.23
N ASN A 209 2.20 4.66 -4.53
CA ASN A 209 3.21 5.58 -4.00
C ASN A 209 4.27 5.93 -5.06
N SER A 210 4.58 5.00 -5.97
CA SER A 210 5.54 5.20 -7.08
C SER A 210 5.42 4.07 -8.11
N ASP A 211 5.48 4.40 -9.40
CA ASP A 211 5.45 3.44 -10.52
C ASP A 211 6.48 2.30 -10.37
N LYS A 212 7.67 2.61 -9.84
CA LYS A 212 8.73 1.62 -9.60
C LYS A 212 8.40 0.63 -8.49
N LEU A 213 7.62 1.03 -7.48
CA LEU A 213 7.16 0.15 -6.41
C LEU A 213 6.05 -0.75 -6.95
N ASP A 214 5.13 -0.16 -7.71
CA ASP A 214 4.03 -0.87 -8.39
C ASP A 214 4.58 -1.95 -9.33
N GLU A 215 5.63 -1.64 -10.11
CA GLU A 215 6.34 -2.61 -10.94
C GLU A 215 6.82 -3.85 -10.16
N GLU A 216 7.35 -3.67 -8.97
CA GLU A 216 7.88 -4.78 -8.17
C GLU A 216 6.78 -5.68 -7.60
N VAL A 217 5.61 -5.11 -7.27
CA VAL A 217 4.41 -5.87 -6.91
C VAL A 217 3.91 -6.67 -8.11
N LEU A 218 3.89 -6.06 -9.29
CA LEU A 218 3.41 -6.70 -10.52
C LEU A 218 4.33 -7.83 -11.00
N LYS A 219 5.65 -7.67 -10.88
CA LYS A 219 6.64 -8.74 -11.15
C LYS A 219 6.44 -9.97 -10.25
N ARG A 220 5.77 -9.80 -9.11
CA ARG A 220 5.46 -10.84 -8.11
C ARG A 220 4.03 -11.37 -8.23
N ASP A 221 3.51 -11.39 -9.45
CA ASP A 221 2.19 -11.96 -9.76
C ASP A 221 1.02 -11.22 -9.08
N GLY A 222 1.22 -9.96 -8.66
CA GLY A 222 0.24 -9.23 -7.87
C GLY A 222 -1.15 -9.14 -8.52
N ILE A 223 -1.23 -9.09 -9.85
CA ILE A 223 -2.51 -9.13 -10.58
C ILE A 223 -3.26 -10.44 -10.32
N ASN A 224 -2.64 -11.58 -10.56
CA ASN A 224 -3.31 -12.88 -10.41
C ASN A 224 -3.63 -13.18 -8.95
N ILE A 225 -2.76 -12.77 -8.03
CA ILE A 225 -3.04 -12.83 -6.60
C ILE A 225 -4.31 -12.01 -6.31
N SER A 226 -4.36 -10.74 -6.73
CA SER A 226 -5.51 -9.87 -6.45
C SER A 226 -6.83 -10.36 -7.04
N LEU A 227 -6.81 -10.93 -8.25
CA LEU A 227 -7.99 -11.48 -8.92
C LEU A 227 -8.68 -12.57 -8.09
N ARG A 228 -7.92 -13.39 -7.34
CA ARG A 228 -8.48 -14.43 -6.46
C ARG A 228 -9.25 -13.83 -5.29
N TYR A 229 -8.89 -12.62 -4.87
CA TYR A 229 -9.36 -11.99 -3.62
C TYR A 229 -10.33 -10.82 -3.81
N LEU A 230 -10.62 -10.41 -5.05
CA LEU A 230 -11.59 -9.32 -5.33
C LEU A 230 -13.00 -9.56 -4.80
N LYS A 231 -13.39 -10.82 -4.55
CA LYS A 231 -14.70 -11.18 -4.00
C LYS A 231 -14.61 -11.77 -2.60
N HIS A 232 -13.50 -11.53 -1.91
CA HIS A 232 -13.29 -12.06 -0.57
C HIS A 232 -14.28 -11.42 0.43
N PRO A 233 -14.86 -12.19 1.39
CA PRO A 233 -15.82 -11.65 2.35
C PRO A 233 -15.27 -10.57 3.29
N SER A 234 -13.97 -10.62 3.60
CA SER A 234 -13.31 -9.54 4.35
C SER A 234 -13.16 -8.31 3.47
N ILE A 235 -13.71 -7.18 3.94
CA ILE A 235 -13.62 -5.88 3.28
C ILE A 235 -12.18 -5.42 3.12
N TRP A 236 -11.30 -5.74 4.06
CA TRP A 236 -9.88 -5.37 4.01
C TRP A 236 -9.13 -6.09 2.90
N ILE A 237 -9.39 -7.39 2.75
CA ILE A 237 -8.80 -8.18 1.66
C ILE A 237 -9.35 -7.70 0.32
N CYS A 238 -10.66 -7.50 0.21
CA CYS A 238 -11.30 -6.99 -1.00
C CYS A 238 -10.75 -5.60 -1.40
N TYR A 239 -10.63 -4.69 -0.44
CA TYR A 239 -10.06 -3.35 -0.63
C TYR A 239 -8.61 -3.43 -1.13
N SER A 240 -7.77 -4.21 -0.45
CA SER A 240 -6.37 -4.41 -0.83
C SER A 240 -6.26 -5.02 -2.24
N ALA A 241 -7.09 -6.01 -2.57
CA ALA A 241 -7.14 -6.62 -3.90
C ALA A 241 -7.50 -5.60 -4.96
N SER A 242 -8.50 -4.76 -4.69
CA SER A 242 -8.95 -3.74 -5.64
C SER A 242 -7.86 -2.69 -5.92
N ARG A 243 -7.06 -2.31 -4.90
CA ARG A 243 -5.88 -1.45 -5.08
C ARG A 243 -4.86 -2.06 -6.03
N ILE A 244 -4.51 -3.35 -5.85
CA ILE A 244 -3.56 -4.02 -6.76
C ILE A 244 -4.13 -4.17 -8.16
N PHE A 245 -5.40 -4.56 -8.27
CA PHE A 245 -6.04 -4.76 -9.55
C PHE A 245 -6.15 -3.45 -10.36
N ARG A 246 -6.29 -2.30 -9.68
CA ARG A 246 -6.24 -0.98 -10.31
C ARG A 246 -4.93 -0.76 -11.09
N LEU A 247 -3.80 -1.35 -10.68
CA LEU A 247 -2.56 -1.28 -11.45
C LEU A 247 -2.67 -1.95 -12.81
N ALA A 248 -3.41 -3.07 -12.90
CA ALA A 248 -3.69 -3.74 -14.16
C ALA A 248 -4.57 -2.86 -15.08
N LEU A 249 -5.55 -2.18 -14.48
CA LEU A 249 -6.40 -1.22 -15.21
C LEU A 249 -5.58 -0.06 -15.77
N HIS A 250 -4.72 0.58 -14.96
CA HIS A 250 -3.86 1.67 -15.42
C HIS A 250 -2.97 1.24 -16.59
N ARG A 251 -2.26 0.11 -16.46
CA ARG A 251 -1.42 -0.41 -17.56
C ARG A 251 -2.20 -0.76 -18.82
N THR A 252 -3.42 -1.29 -18.66
CA THR A 252 -4.27 -1.61 -19.82
C THR A 252 -4.73 -0.34 -20.52
N LEU A 253 -5.07 0.70 -19.77
CA LEU A 253 -5.41 2.01 -20.32
C LEU A 253 -4.20 2.63 -21.02
N ASP A 254 -3.02 2.61 -20.40
CA ASP A 254 -1.79 3.12 -21.01
C ASP A 254 -1.50 2.41 -22.34
N PHE A 255 -1.59 1.09 -22.37
CA PHE A 255 -1.44 0.32 -23.61
C PHE A 255 -2.49 0.69 -24.67
N ILE A 256 -3.75 0.90 -24.28
CA ILE A 256 -4.80 1.33 -25.21
C ILE A 256 -4.51 2.72 -25.76
N TYR A 257 -4.02 3.65 -24.93
CA TYR A 257 -3.63 5.00 -25.36
C TYR A 257 -2.44 4.95 -26.31
N GLU A 258 -1.38 4.21 -25.97
CA GLU A 258 -0.21 3.99 -26.83
C GLU A 258 -0.61 3.37 -28.17
N GLU A 259 -1.47 2.35 -28.16
CA GLU A 259 -1.96 1.72 -29.39
C GLU A 259 -2.80 2.69 -30.22
N LYS A 260 -3.64 3.51 -29.58
CA LYS A 260 -4.43 4.55 -30.27
C LYS A 260 -3.52 5.61 -30.88
N GLU A 261 -2.49 6.07 -30.16
CA GLU A 261 -1.49 7.02 -30.64
C GLU A 261 -0.74 6.46 -31.86
N ILE A 262 -0.23 5.22 -31.77
CA ILE A 262 0.42 4.53 -32.90
C ILE A 262 -0.52 4.40 -34.10
N ARG A 263 -1.79 4.06 -33.88
CA ARG A 263 -2.79 3.95 -34.97
C ARG A 263 -3.13 5.31 -35.58
N MET A 264 -3.18 6.38 -34.79
CA MET A 264 -3.38 7.75 -35.29
C MET A 264 -2.17 8.22 -36.08
N GLN A 265 -0.95 8.00 -35.57
CA GLN A 265 0.27 8.33 -36.29
C GLN A 265 0.37 7.59 -37.63
N LYS A 266 0.07 6.28 -37.65
CA LYS A 266 0.01 5.51 -38.91
C LYS A 266 -1.04 6.01 -39.89
N ARG A 267 -2.18 6.52 -39.41
CA ARG A 267 -3.21 7.11 -40.28
C ARG A 267 -2.74 8.42 -40.89
N LEU A 268 -2.13 9.31 -40.10
CA LEU A 268 -1.51 10.53 -40.61
C LEU A 268 -0.38 10.22 -41.60
N GLU A 269 0.46 9.23 -41.29
CA GLU A 269 1.54 8.76 -42.18
C GLU A 269 1.01 8.18 -43.51
N ALA A 270 -0.22 7.68 -43.53
CA ALA A 270 -0.87 7.10 -44.70
C ALA A 270 -1.80 8.07 -45.46
N GLU A 271 -2.17 9.21 -44.88
CA GLU A 271 -2.99 10.21 -45.55
C GLU A 271 -2.20 10.89 -46.68
N GLU A 272 -2.68 10.72 -47.91
CA GLU A 272 -2.26 11.56 -49.02
C GLU A 272 -2.92 12.92 -48.84
N SER A 273 -2.19 13.83 -48.20
CA SER A 273 -2.58 15.24 -48.10
C SER A 273 -2.14 15.97 -49.36
N ASP A 274 -3.04 16.78 -49.92
CA ASP A 274 -2.72 17.74 -50.99
C ASP A 274 -1.83 18.91 -50.49
N LEU A 275 -1.60 18.99 -49.17
CA LEU A 275 -0.69 19.95 -48.57
C LEU A 275 0.73 19.39 -48.61
N GLU A 276 1.64 20.09 -49.26
CA GLU A 276 3.07 19.78 -49.26
C GLU A 276 3.81 20.71 -48.30
N ALA A 277 4.77 20.16 -47.56
CA ALA A 277 5.68 20.91 -46.69
C ALA A 277 7.11 20.75 -47.19
N GLU A 278 7.85 21.85 -47.24
CA GLU A 278 9.28 21.82 -47.58
C GLU A 278 10.09 21.30 -46.39
N CYS A 279 10.91 20.28 -46.62
CA CYS A 279 11.85 19.79 -45.62
C CYS A 279 13.07 20.70 -45.56
N GLU A 280 13.27 21.43 -44.46
CA GLU A 280 14.42 22.33 -44.29
C GLU A 280 15.78 21.63 -44.33
N GLN A 281 15.83 20.31 -44.05
CA GLN A 281 17.08 19.52 -44.06
C GLN A 281 17.56 19.20 -45.48
N CYS A 282 16.63 18.98 -46.43
CA CYS A 282 16.98 18.48 -47.77
C CYS A 282 16.36 19.29 -48.92
N GLY A 283 15.53 20.31 -48.62
CA GLY A 283 14.83 21.16 -49.57
C GLY A 283 13.72 20.47 -50.36
N GLN A 284 13.31 19.25 -50.00
CA GLN A 284 12.28 18.51 -50.73
C GLN A 284 10.88 18.92 -50.29
N MET A 285 9.97 19.13 -51.24
CA MET A 285 8.54 19.23 -50.99
C MET A 285 8.00 17.82 -50.72
N ILE A 286 7.48 17.59 -49.51
CA ILE A 286 6.96 16.30 -49.07
C ILE A 286 5.48 16.47 -48.70
N PRO A 287 4.56 15.61 -49.19
CA PRO A 287 3.19 15.61 -48.73
C PRO A 287 3.12 15.53 -47.21
N PHE A 288 2.29 16.34 -46.57
CA PHE A 288 2.28 16.54 -45.12
C PHE A 288 2.13 15.20 -44.37
N GLY A 289 1.29 14.28 -44.88
CA GLY A 289 1.16 12.94 -44.31
C GLY A 289 2.47 12.15 -44.28
N ARG A 290 3.33 12.28 -45.30
CA ARG A 290 4.64 11.59 -45.37
C ARG A 290 5.79 12.38 -44.73
N PHE A 291 5.56 13.62 -44.32
CA PHE A 291 6.60 14.51 -43.82
C PHE A 291 7.29 13.97 -42.55
N LEU A 292 6.54 13.32 -41.65
CA LEU A 292 7.09 12.75 -40.42
C LEU A 292 8.05 11.59 -40.66
N LEU A 293 7.68 10.67 -41.55
CA LEU A 293 8.55 9.55 -41.94
C LEU A 293 9.82 10.07 -42.63
N HIS A 294 9.67 11.11 -43.45
CA HIS A 294 10.80 11.78 -44.09
C HIS A 294 11.75 12.41 -43.06
N MET A 295 11.23 13.11 -42.06
CA MET A 295 12.05 13.73 -41.03
C MET A 295 12.74 12.73 -40.08
N LYS A 296 12.13 11.56 -39.83
CA LYS A 296 12.80 10.43 -39.15
C LYS A 296 14.03 9.94 -39.93
N SER A 297 14.02 9.99 -41.27
CA SER A 297 15.16 9.57 -42.10
C SER A 297 16.39 10.48 -41.98
N HIS A 298 16.21 11.72 -41.51
CA HIS A 298 17.31 12.67 -41.23
C HIS A 298 17.86 12.56 -39.81
N ASN A 299 17.41 11.60 -39.00
CA ASN A 299 17.66 11.55 -37.55
C ASN A 299 17.30 12.87 -36.83
N ALA A 300 16.40 13.68 -37.42
CA ALA A 300 16.07 15.02 -36.92
C ALA A 300 14.93 15.01 -35.88
N MET A 301 14.34 13.83 -35.59
CA MET A 301 13.12 13.70 -34.78
C MET A 301 13.10 12.46 -33.87
N GLU A 302 14.08 12.28 -32.99
CA GLU A 302 13.94 11.24 -31.95
C GLU A 302 12.88 11.57 -30.88
N ASN A 303 12.40 12.83 -30.76
CA ASN A 303 11.55 13.27 -29.62
C ASN A 303 10.37 14.21 -29.97
N MET A 304 9.80 14.17 -31.18
CA MET A 304 8.67 15.05 -31.53
C MET A 304 7.32 14.35 -31.31
N HIS A 305 6.60 14.73 -30.24
CA HIS A 305 5.21 14.33 -29.98
C HIS A 305 4.26 15.47 -30.37
N TYR A 306 3.15 15.18 -31.04
CA TYR A 306 2.13 16.16 -31.39
C TYR A 306 0.92 16.02 -30.46
N GLU A 307 0.48 17.11 -29.85
CA GLU A 307 -0.85 17.20 -29.25
C GLU A 307 -1.87 17.43 -30.36
N ILE A 308 -2.76 16.47 -30.59
CA ILE A 308 -3.87 16.60 -31.54
C ILE A 308 -5.16 16.72 -30.73
N SER A 309 -5.86 17.85 -30.86
CA SER A 309 -7.18 18.04 -30.27
C SER A 309 -8.24 17.29 -31.10
N GLU A 310 -8.56 16.05 -30.75
CA GLU A 310 -9.76 15.39 -31.27
C GLU A 310 -11.00 15.97 -30.57
N GLU A 311 -11.84 16.71 -31.31
CA GLU A 311 -13.24 16.84 -30.93
C GLU A 311 -13.92 15.48 -31.14
N TYR A 312 -14.39 14.87 -30.05
CA TYR A 312 -15.03 13.55 -30.03
C TYR A 312 -16.14 13.42 -31.09
N LYS A 313 -15.87 12.65 -32.14
CA LYS A 313 -16.91 11.99 -32.95
C LYS A 313 -16.72 10.49 -32.83
N GLN A 314 -17.62 9.88 -32.07
CA GLN A 314 -17.65 8.45 -31.79
C GLN A 314 -18.13 7.69 -33.04
N ASP A 315 -17.22 7.03 -33.74
CA ASP A 315 -17.54 6.17 -34.89
C ASP A 315 -17.55 4.69 -34.45
N ASP A 316 -18.75 4.13 -34.30
CA ASP A 316 -19.07 2.81 -33.74
C ASP A 316 -18.83 1.63 -34.71
N LYS A 317 -17.77 1.64 -35.53
CA LYS A 317 -17.52 0.54 -36.48
C LYS A 317 -16.06 0.14 -36.58
N VAL A 318 -15.56 -0.56 -35.57
CA VAL A 318 -14.45 -1.52 -35.76
C VAL A 318 -14.80 -2.84 -35.08
N ASN A 319 -15.21 -3.77 -35.93
CA ASN A 319 -15.49 -5.16 -35.65
C ASN A 319 -14.15 -5.91 -35.55
N ASP A 320 -13.70 -6.25 -34.34
CA ASP A 320 -12.65 -7.25 -34.16
C ASP A 320 -12.88 -8.08 -32.88
N ASN A 321 -12.85 -9.39 -33.06
CA ASN A 321 -13.39 -10.41 -32.17
C ASN A 321 -12.25 -11.05 -31.37
N SER A 322 -12.29 -10.93 -30.04
CA SER A 322 -12.21 -12.06 -29.09
C SER A 322 -11.86 -11.65 -27.65
N SER A 323 -11.31 -10.44 -27.40
CA SER A 323 -10.93 -10.00 -26.04
C SER A 323 -11.79 -8.86 -25.47
N LYS A 324 -12.38 -8.01 -26.33
CA LYS A 324 -13.19 -6.85 -25.90
C LYS A 324 -14.42 -7.18 -25.06
N PRO A 325 -15.21 -8.25 -25.32
CA PRO A 325 -16.40 -8.53 -24.53
C PRO A 325 -16.06 -8.96 -23.10
N ILE A 326 -14.96 -9.71 -22.93
CA ILE A 326 -14.50 -10.20 -21.62
C ILE A 326 -13.91 -9.04 -20.81
N GLN A 327 -13.10 -8.19 -21.44
CA GLN A 327 -12.59 -6.96 -20.82
C GLN A 327 -13.71 -6.00 -20.45
N LYS A 328 -14.66 -5.74 -21.37
CA LYS A 328 -15.81 -4.86 -21.12
C LYS A 328 -16.73 -5.37 -20.00
N CYS A 329 -17.00 -6.67 -19.94
CA CYS A 329 -17.77 -7.29 -18.86
C CYS A 329 -17.03 -7.26 -17.51
N LEU A 330 -15.69 -7.39 -17.51
CA LEU A 330 -14.86 -7.18 -16.31
C LEU A 330 -14.91 -5.73 -15.85
N PHE A 331 -14.80 -4.75 -16.77
CA PHE A 331 -14.83 -3.33 -16.44
C PHE A 331 -16.21 -2.86 -15.93
N GLU A 332 -17.31 -3.26 -16.56
CA GLU A 332 -18.66 -2.85 -16.15
C GLU A 332 -19.08 -3.43 -14.80
N ASN A 333 -18.63 -4.65 -14.45
CA ASN A 333 -18.91 -5.23 -13.14
C ASN A 333 -18.00 -4.66 -12.05
N LEU A 334 -16.72 -4.42 -12.36
CA LEU A 334 -15.77 -3.86 -11.42
C LEU A 334 -16.02 -2.39 -11.12
N GLU A 335 -16.47 -1.60 -12.10
CA GLU A 335 -16.78 -0.19 -11.86
C GLU A 335 -17.96 -0.03 -10.90
N VAL A 336 -18.99 -0.87 -10.99
CA VAL A 336 -20.12 -0.89 -10.05
C VAL A 336 -19.69 -1.39 -8.66
N ASP A 337 -18.89 -2.46 -8.59
CA ASP A 337 -18.41 -3.03 -7.32
C ASP A 337 -17.38 -2.12 -6.62
N LEU A 338 -16.45 -1.49 -7.37
CA LEU A 338 -15.49 -0.52 -6.83
C LEU A 338 -16.19 0.77 -6.40
N LEU A 339 -17.14 1.30 -7.16
CA LEU A 339 -17.88 2.50 -6.75
C LEU A 339 -18.68 2.21 -5.47
N TYR A 340 -19.26 1.00 -5.37
CA TYR A 340 -19.95 0.56 -4.15
C TYR A 340 -19.00 0.46 -2.95
N ILE A 341 -17.82 -0.17 -3.11
CA ILE A 341 -16.80 -0.26 -2.06
C ILE A 341 -16.26 1.13 -1.66
N ILE A 342 -15.98 2.01 -2.62
CA ILE A 342 -15.50 3.38 -2.38
C ILE A 342 -16.56 4.24 -1.67
N THR A 343 -17.85 3.96 -1.86
CA THR A 343 -18.93 4.70 -1.16
C THR A 343 -19.27 4.14 0.23
N GLN A 344 -18.72 2.98 0.61
CA GLN A 344 -18.94 2.36 1.93
C GLN A 344 -17.72 2.43 2.87
N CYS A 345 -16.55 2.82 2.36
CA CYS A 345 -15.40 3.26 3.15
C CYS A 345 -15.40 4.79 3.25
#